data_AF-A0A832ZRP5-F1
#
_entry.id   AF-A0A832ZRP5-F1
#
_cell.length_a   1.000
_cell.length_b   1.000
_cell.length_c   1.000
_cell.angle_alpha   90.00
_cell.angle_beta   90.00
_cell.angle_gamma   90.00
#
_symmetry.space_group_name_H-M   'P 1'
#
loop_
_entity.id
_entity.type
_entity.pdbx_description
1 polymer ?
#
loop_
_entity_poly.entity_id
_entity_poly.type
_entity_poly.pdbx_seq_one_letter_code
_entity_poly.pdbx_strand_id
1 'polypeptide(L)'
;MVLRVAVIDRDICNPDKCNHECQRFCPPVKMGIMAVEFIDGEPYINEPLCIGCGICVNKCPFNAITIVNLPQELETDMVHRYDINGFRLFRLPMPIKNQVLGIIGRNGTGKSTAIKILSGKIIPNLGNYEEGGDKDKVIDYFSGTQLYYFFKDLYNDKIKVSYKPQEVYLTPKVVKGKVKDLLKKVDETGMMDHIVSMLNLEKSLDKEVKQLSGGEIQRMVVAASLLKDADIYLIDEPSSFNDIFERMALAKTLTEIASKNKYIILVDHDLAFLDYVSDQISVVYGEPGAYGIFTRSESVRTGINIYLDGYIPSDNIRFREKRIIFEKPVPSHKIEATPILKYTNIKKILNGFTLEINEGEIYNGEVIGIVGPNSIGKTTFFRILVGELKAEEGEIIVGPSKIAYKPQYISPDYNGTVQDFLVEKVGSKALSGQAIEGLLKPLNLYKLMDRKVKELSG
;
A
#
# COMPACT_ATOMS: atom_id res chain seq x y z
N MET A 1 -4.49 -4.09 -34.11
CA MET A 1 -3.22 -3.42 -33.73
C MET A 1 -3.12 -3.55 -32.19
N VAL A 2 -2.02 -3.21 -31.51
CA VAL A 2 -1.87 -3.46 -30.06
C VAL A 2 -1.83 -2.10 -29.37
N LEU A 3 -2.56 -1.92 -28.26
CA LEU A 3 -2.51 -0.67 -27.50
C LEU A 3 -1.14 -0.60 -26.82
N ARG A 4 -0.32 0.38 -27.20
CA ARG A 4 1.02 0.58 -26.63
C ARG A 4 0.94 1.59 -25.52
N VAL A 5 1.42 1.22 -24.36
CA VAL A 5 1.50 2.06 -23.17
C VAL A 5 2.97 2.37 -22.91
N ALA A 6 3.38 3.60 -23.22
CA ALA A 6 4.69 4.11 -22.84
C ALA A 6 4.54 4.99 -21.60
N VAL A 7 5.29 4.65 -20.55
CA VAL A 7 5.26 5.32 -19.26
C VAL A 7 6.65 5.79 -18.88
N ILE A 8 6.73 7.01 -18.35
CA ILE A 8 7.93 7.60 -17.80
C ILE A 8 7.64 7.94 -16.35
N ASP A 9 8.35 7.27 -15.44
CA ASP A 9 8.34 7.62 -14.03
C ASP A 9 9.17 8.89 -13.83
N ARG A 10 8.46 10.02 -13.72
CA ARG A 10 9.08 11.36 -13.60
C ARG A 10 9.87 11.52 -12.32
N ASP A 11 9.58 10.75 -11.27
CA ASP A 11 10.29 10.90 -10.01
C ASP A 11 11.72 10.32 -10.10
N ILE A 12 11.95 9.32 -10.95
CA ILE A 12 13.28 8.70 -11.16
C ILE A 12 13.95 9.15 -12.47
N CYS A 13 13.20 9.75 -13.39
CA CYS A 13 13.77 10.30 -14.62
C CYS A 13 14.71 11.47 -14.29
N ASN A 14 15.94 11.45 -14.84
CA ASN A 14 16.85 12.57 -14.73
C ASN A 14 17.50 12.87 -16.09
N PRO A 15 16.88 13.75 -16.90
CA PRO A 15 17.35 14.14 -18.23
C PRO A 15 18.81 14.63 -18.23
N ASP A 16 19.14 15.49 -17.28
CA ASP A 16 20.46 16.13 -17.14
C ASP A 16 21.61 15.13 -16.95
N LYS A 17 21.34 13.97 -16.36
CA LYS A 17 22.34 12.94 -16.04
C LYS A 17 22.28 11.71 -16.95
N CYS A 18 21.33 11.63 -17.88
CA CYS A 18 21.15 10.45 -18.74
C CYS A 18 21.67 10.60 -20.17
N ASN A 19 22.23 11.77 -20.55
CA ASN A 19 22.66 12.06 -21.93
C ASN A 19 21.57 11.80 -23.00
N HIS A 20 20.29 11.90 -22.61
CA HIS A 20 19.11 11.68 -23.45
C HIS A 20 19.14 10.33 -24.20
N GLU A 21 19.60 9.27 -23.54
CA GLU A 21 19.77 7.94 -24.14
C GLU A 21 18.48 7.38 -24.74
N CYS A 22 17.32 7.69 -24.14
CA CYS A 22 16.01 7.28 -24.65
C CYS A 22 15.72 7.79 -26.06
N GLN A 23 16.16 9.01 -26.42
CA GLN A 23 16.02 9.58 -27.76
C GLN A 23 17.15 9.11 -28.68
N ARG A 24 18.41 9.16 -28.22
CA ARG A 24 19.58 8.80 -29.04
C ARG A 24 19.59 7.35 -29.52
N PHE A 25 19.08 6.43 -28.71
CA PHE A 25 19.03 5.00 -29.04
C PHE A 25 17.69 4.56 -29.64
N CYS A 26 16.69 5.44 -29.74
CA CYS A 26 15.39 5.12 -30.31
C CYS A 26 15.49 4.89 -31.84
N PRO A 27 15.16 3.69 -32.37
CA PRO A 27 15.26 3.43 -33.80
C PRO A 27 14.38 4.35 -34.67
N PRO A 28 13.10 4.61 -34.34
CA PRO A 28 12.30 5.60 -35.07
C PRO A 28 12.96 6.98 -35.17
N VAL A 29 13.55 7.47 -34.07
CA VAL A 29 14.25 8.78 -34.06
C VAL A 29 15.47 8.75 -34.97
N LYS A 30 16.23 7.65 -34.98
CA LYS A 30 17.34 7.46 -35.93
C LYS A 30 16.90 7.44 -37.39
N MET A 31 15.64 7.09 -37.65
CA MET A 31 15.02 7.12 -38.98
C MET A 31 14.35 8.47 -39.30
N GLY A 32 14.52 9.50 -38.46
CA GLY A 32 13.92 10.82 -38.65
C GLY A 32 12.47 10.95 -38.19
N ILE A 33 11.93 9.96 -37.48
CA ILE A 33 10.57 9.99 -36.92
C ILE A 33 10.61 10.53 -35.49
N MET A 34 9.76 11.51 -35.17
CA MET A 34 9.68 12.14 -33.85
C MET A 34 8.95 11.25 -32.82
N ALA A 35 9.47 10.05 -32.58
CA ALA A 35 8.88 9.12 -31.61
C ALA A 35 9.27 9.44 -30.15
N VAL A 36 10.39 10.12 -29.94
CA VAL A 36 10.84 10.59 -28.62
C VAL A 36 11.32 12.03 -28.76
N GLU A 37 10.70 12.92 -28.01
CA GLU A 37 10.96 14.36 -28.01
C GLU A 37 11.28 14.83 -26.59
N PHE A 38 11.93 15.98 -26.47
CA PHE A 38 12.17 16.63 -25.18
C PHE A 38 11.48 18.00 -25.19
N ILE A 39 10.49 18.17 -24.34
CA ILE A 39 9.72 19.41 -24.20
C ILE A 39 9.98 19.93 -22.79
N ASP A 40 10.41 21.18 -22.67
CA ASP A 40 10.82 21.80 -21.40
C ASP A 40 11.86 20.98 -20.60
N GLY A 41 12.76 20.29 -21.32
CA GLY A 41 13.81 19.46 -20.72
C GLY A 41 13.36 18.05 -20.30
N GLU A 42 12.07 17.73 -20.39
CA GLU A 42 11.53 16.42 -20.01
C GLU A 42 11.26 15.55 -21.26
N PRO A 43 11.48 14.22 -21.19
CA PRO A 43 11.23 13.32 -22.30
C PRO A 43 9.72 13.04 -22.48
N TYR A 44 9.30 13.00 -23.74
CA TYR A 44 7.96 12.65 -24.20
C TYR A 44 8.05 11.57 -25.27
N ILE A 45 7.30 10.47 -25.09
CA ILE A 45 7.23 9.36 -26.04
C ILE A 45 5.89 9.44 -26.77
N ASN A 46 5.95 9.67 -28.08
CA ASN A 46 4.79 9.70 -28.96
C ASN A 46 4.35 8.26 -29.27
N GLU A 47 3.26 7.81 -28.64
CA GLU A 47 2.81 6.41 -28.69
C GLU A 47 2.43 5.93 -30.10
N PRO A 48 1.70 6.71 -30.92
CA PRO A 48 1.45 6.36 -32.32
C PRO A 48 2.73 6.10 -33.15
N LEU A 49 3.80 6.84 -32.88
CA LEU A 49 5.07 6.74 -33.60
C LEU A 49 6.05 5.73 -32.97
N CYS A 50 5.79 5.30 -31.73
CA CYS A 50 6.63 4.36 -31.00
C CYS A 50 6.37 2.92 -31.47
N ILE A 51 7.42 2.23 -31.94
CA ILE A 51 7.33 0.83 -32.37
C ILE A 51 7.31 -0.19 -31.21
N GLY A 52 7.48 0.26 -29.96
CA GLY A 52 7.43 -0.60 -28.78
C GLY A 52 8.61 -1.57 -28.60
N CYS A 53 9.76 -1.28 -29.23
CA CYS A 53 10.94 -2.18 -29.22
C CYS A 53 11.63 -2.35 -27.86
N GLY A 54 11.30 -1.54 -26.86
CA GLY A 54 11.90 -1.62 -25.52
C GLY A 54 13.38 -1.16 -25.42
N ILE A 55 13.98 -0.65 -26.49
CA ILE A 55 15.39 -0.22 -26.47
C ILE A 55 15.60 0.93 -25.49
N CYS A 56 14.71 1.91 -25.46
CA CYS A 56 14.79 3.02 -24.49
C CYS A 56 14.62 2.55 -23.04
N VAL A 57 13.88 1.47 -22.78
CA VAL A 57 13.77 0.85 -21.44
C VAL A 57 15.13 0.31 -21.01
N ASN A 58 15.78 -0.50 -21.86
CA ASN A 58 17.07 -1.10 -21.58
C ASN A 58 18.24 -0.11 -21.57
N LYS A 59 18.08 1.03 -22.25
CA LYS A 59 19.08 2.09 -22.33
C LYS A 59 18.85 3.22 -21.32
N CYS A 60 17.74 3.24 -20.58
CA CYS A 60 17.56 4.27 -19.57
C CYS A 60 18.44 3.92 -18.35
N PRO A 61 19.43 4.75 -17.98
CA PRO A 61 20.31 4.45 -16.84
C PRO A 61 19.54 4.46 -15.50
N PHE A 62 18.41 5.16 -15.46
CA PHE A 62 17.56 5.28 -14.28
C PHE A 62 16.39 4.28 -14.26
N ASN A 63 16.24 3.44 -15.29
CA ASN A 63 15.07 2.56 -15.48
C ASN A 63 13.72 3.30 -15.36
N ALA A 64 13.68 4.56 -15.80
CA ALA A 64 12.52 5.43 -15.70
C ALA A 64 11.42 5.12 -16.74
N ILE A 65 11.74 4.34 -17.77
CA ILE A 65 10.84 4.10 -18.89
C ILE A 65 10.28 2.68 -18.80
N THR A 66 8.97 2.55 -18.96
CA THR A 66 8.28 1.28 -19.08
C THR A 66 7.47 1.25 -20.37
N ILE A 67 7.60 0.18 -21.16
CA ILE A 67 6.80 -0.03 -22.37
C ILE A 67 6.01 -1.33 -22.22
N VAL A 68 4.69 -1.24 -22.34
CA VAL A 68 3.79 -2.38 -22.25
C VAL A 68 2.87 -2.43 -23.46
N ASN A 69 2.60 -3.65 -23.91
CA ASN A 69 1.68 -3.97 -24.99
C ASN A 69 0.40 -4.53 -24.38
N LEU A 70 -0.72 -3.84 -24.56
CA LEU A 70 -2.04 -4.21 -24.05
C LEU A 70 -3.00 -4.58 -25.18
N PRO A 71 -4.00 -5.45 -24.90
CA PRO A 71 -5.12 -5.68 -25.82
C PRO A 71 -5.80 -4.36 -26.22
N GLN A 72 -6.12 -4.22 -27.50
CA GLN A 72 -6.80 -3.03 -28.04
C GLN A 72 -8.17 -2.78 -27.42
N GLU A 73 -8.86 -3.84 -27.01
CA GLU A 73 -10.17 -3.78 -26.34
C GLU A 73 -10.13 -2.94 -25.06
N LEU A 74 -8.95 -2.74 -24.46
CA LEU A 74 -8.80 -1.89 -23.27
C LEU A 74 -8.73 -0.40 -23.61
N GLU A 75 -8.51 -0.02 -24.86
CA GLU A 75 -8.47 1.39 -25.28
C GLU A 75 -9.82 2.06 -25.00
N THR A 76 -10.93 1.34 -25.27
CA THR A 76 -12.28 1.80 -24.95
C THR A 76 -12.59 1.76 -23.45
N ASP A 77 -11.84 0.99 -22.66
CA ASP A 77 -12.01 0.84 -21.21
C ASP A 77 -11.19 1.88 -20.41
N MET A 78 -10.49 2.80 -21.07
CA MET A 78 -9.64 3.81 -20.40
C MET A 78 -10.51 4.82 -19.66
N VAL A 79 -10.37 4.86 -18.34
CA VAL A 79 -11.14 5.74 -17.47
C VAL A 79 -10.39 7.04 -17.19
N HIS A 80 -9.09 6.94 -16.90
CA HIS A 80 -8.30 8.10 -16.54
C HIS A 80 -6.82 7.94 -16.90
N ARG A 81 -6.17 9.04 -17.24
CA ARG A 81 -4.72 9.13 -17.44
C ARG A 81 -4.21 10.47 -16.94
N TYR A 82 -3.10 10.48 -16.22
CA TYR A 82 -2.56 11.71 -15.63
C TYR A 82 -1.85 12.61 -16.66
N ASP A 83 -1.05 12.02 -17.54
CA ASP A 83 -0.36 12.73 -18.62
C ASP A 83 -0.07 11.76 -19.78
N ILE A 84 0.52 12.25 -20.88
CA ILE A 84 0.83 11.43 -22.05
C ILE A 84 1.79 10.24 -21.78
N ASN A 85 2.68 10.27 -20.79
CA ASN A 85 3.49 9.11 -20.42
C ASN A 85 3.28 8.72 -18.95
N GLY A 86 2.09 8.97 -18.43
CA GLY A 86 1.79 8.87 -17.02
C GLY A 86 0.96 7.64 -16.73
N PHE A 87 0.63 7.44 -15.47
CA PHE A 87 -0.19 6.31 -15.06
C PHE A 87 -1.57 6.33 -15.74
N ARG A 88 -2.02 5.15 -16.20
CA ARG A 88 -3.33 4.94 -16.86
C ARG A 88 -4.20 3.99 -16.03
N LEU A 89 -5.46 4.36 -15.86
CA LEU A 89 -6.46 3.52 -15.19
C LEU A 89 -7.51 3.04 -16.19
N PHE A 90 -7.71 1.73 -16.21
CA PHE A 90 -8.71 1.05 -17.01
C PHE A 90 -9.74 0.38 -16.10
N ARG A 91 -11.02 0.56 -16.45
CA ARG A 91 -12.17 0.11 -15.65
C ARG A 91 -12.18 0.71 -14.24
N LEU A 92 -13.31 0.54 -13.55
CA LEU A 92 -13.46 0.92 -12.14
C LEU A 92 -14.16 -0.21 -11.37
N PRO A 93 -13.86 -0.36 -10.08
CA PRO A 93 -14.62 -1.26 -9.22
C PRO A 93 -16.03 -0.70 -9.01
N MET A 94 -17.03 -1.57 -8.98
CA MET A 94 -18.43 -1.17 -8.92
C MET A 94 -18.97 -1.26 -7.48
N PRO A 95 -19.30 -0.14 -6.83
CA PRO A 95 -19.86 -0.16 -5.47
C PRO A 95 -21.28 -0.74 -5.46
N ILE A 96 -21.57 -1.57 -4.46
CA ILE A 96 -22.89 -2.19 -4.24
C ILE A 96 -23.40 -1.78 -2.85
N LYS A 97 -24.68 -1.38 -2.75
CA LYS A 97 -25.29 -1.04 -1.45
C LYS A 97 -25.39 -2.28 -0.57
N ASN A 98 -25.28 -2.09 0.74
CA ASN A 98 -25.36 -3.16 1.75
C ASN A 98 -24.24 -4.20 1.64
N GLN A 99 -23.16 -3.89 0.93
CA GLN A 99 -22.02 -4.78 0.76
C GLN A 99 -20.72 -4.00 0.96
N VAL A 100 -19.73 -4.70 1.48
CA VAL A 100 -18.34 -4.26 1.54
C VAL A 100 -17.62 -4.78 0.30
N LEU A 101 -17.21 -3.87 -0.56
CA LEU A 101 -16.34 -4.18 -1.69
C LEU A 101 -14.87 -4.02 -1.27
N GLY A 102 -14.16 -5.13 -1.14
CA GLY A 102 -12.71 -5.12 -0.94
C GLY A 102 -11.97 -4.97 -2.28
N ILE A 103 -10.89 -4.19 -2.28
CA ILE A 103 -10.00 -4.03 -3.43
C ILE A 103 -8.63 -4.54 -3.04
N ILE A 104 -8.06 -5.37 -3.91
CA ILE A 104 -6.72 -5.90 -3.75
C ILE A 104 -5.86 -5.70 -4.99
N GLY A 105 -4.59 -5.37 -4.78
CA GLY A 105 -3.64 -5.23 -5.87
C GLY A 105 -2.28 -4.73 -5.38
N ARG A 106 -1.30 -4.73 -6.27
CA ARG A 106 0.05 -4.22 -5.97
C ARG A 106 0.03 -2.71 -5.73
N ASN A 107 1.07 -2.17 -5.11
CA ASN A 107 1.21 -0.71 -4.99
C ASN A 107 1.49 -0.10 -6.36
N GLY A 108 0.99 1.10 -6.59
CA GLY A 108 1.13 1.80 -7.87
C GLY A 108 0.25 1.29 -9.01
N THR A 109 -0.72 0.39 -8.77
CA THR A 109 -1.67 -0.08 -9.80
C THR A 109 -2.97 0.71 -9.84
N GLY A 110 -3.06 1.87 -9.17
CA GLY A 110 -4.22 2.78 -9.28
C GLY A 110 -5.36 2.59 -8.28
N LYS A 111 -5.16 1.81 -7.19
CA LYS A 111 -6.14 1.67 -6.09
C LYS A 111 -6.62 3.02 -5.56
N SER A 112 -5.69 3.86 -5.09
CA SER A 112 -6.02 5.18 -4.56
C SER A 112 -6.54 6.14 -5.63
N THR A 113 -6.15 5.98 -6.90
CA THR A 113 -6.72 6.75 -8.03
C THR A 113 -8.20 6.42 -8.22
N ALA A 114 -8.57 5.12 -8.19
CA ALA A 114 -9.97 4.70 -8.26
C ALA A 114 -10.78 5.24 -7.08
N ILE A 115 -10.24 5.21 -5.86
CA ILE A 115 -10.92 5.81 -4.69
C ILE A 115 -11.13 7.32 -4.89
N LYS A 116 -10.12 8.05 -5.38
CA LYS A 116 -10.25 9.50 -5.65
C LYS A 116 -11.34 9.78 -6.69
N ILE A 117 -11.45 8.96 -7.73
CA ILE A 117 -12.51 9.05 -8.73
C ILE A 117 -13.89 8.79 -8.10
N LEU A 118 -14.05 7.69 -7.38
CA LEU A 118 -15.31 7.32 -6.74
C LEU A 118 -15.71 8.27 -5.60
N SER A 119 -14.75 9.03 -5.05
CA SER A 119 -15.01 10.11 -4.10
C SER A 119 -15.43 11.43 -4.75
N GLY A 120 -15.37 11.54 -6.08
CA GLY A 120 -15.62 12.78 -6.82
C GLY A 120 -14.48 13.80 -6.76
N LYS A 121 -13.34 13.50 -6.12
CA LYS A 121 -12.15 14.37 -6.05
C LYS A 121 -11.40 14.49 -7.37
N ILE A 122 -11.47 13.45 -8.21
CA ILE A 122 -10.93 13.44 -9.56
C ILE A 122 -12.09 13.12 -10.49
N ILE A 123 -12.30 13.97 -11.50
CA ILE A 123 -13.23 13.66 -12.59
C ILE A 123 -12.43 12.88 -13.65
N PRO A 124 -12.87 11.67 -14.03
CA PRO A 124 -12.22 10.91 -15.09
C PRO A 124 -12.15 11.71 -16.40
N ASN A 125 -11.05 11.57 -17.13
CA ASN A 125 -10.83 12.28 -18.38
C ASN A 125 -10.95 11.36 -19.60
N LEU A 126 -11.25 10.07 -19.38
CA LEU A 126 -11.50 9.07 -20.42
C LEU A 126 -10.35 9.00 -21.44
N GLY A 127 -9.12 9.25 -20.98
CA GLY A 127 -7.90 9.28 -21.80
C GLY A 127 -7.51 10.65 -22.36
N ASN A 128 -8.40 11.65 -22.32
CA ASN A 128 -8.10 13.02 -22.75
C ASN A 128 -7.40 13.82 -21.64
N TYR A 129 -6.08 13.67 -21.53
CA TYR A 129 -5.30 14.34 -20.49
C TYR A 129 -5.17 15.86 -20.69
N GLU A 130 -5.49 16.40 -21.87
CA GLU A 130 -5.31 17.83 -22.19
C GLU A 130 -6.51 18.69 -21.76
N GLU A 131 -7.73 18.20 -22.01
CA GLU A 131 -8.96 18.95 -21.70
C GLU A 131 -9.47 18.71 -20.27
N GLY A 132 -8.90 17.74 -19.55
CA GLY A 132 -9.36 17.33 -18.23
C GLY A 132 -10.64 16.50 -18.26
N GLY A 133 -11.26 16.33 -17.08
CA GLY A 133 -12.45 15.49 -16.91
C GLY A 133 -13.76 16.26 -17.03
N ASP A 134 -14.76 15.64 -17.67
CA ASP A 134 -16.12 16.18 -17.86
C ASP A 134 -17.15 15.22 -17.26
N LYS A 135 -18.00 15.74 -16.36
CA LYS A 135 -18.99 14.95 -15.62
C LYS A 135 -20.03 14.30 -16.52
N ASP A 136 -20.53 15.02 -17.52
CA ASP A 136 -21.58 14.54 -18.42
C ASP A 136 -21.02 13.47 -19.36
N LYS A 137 -19.83 13.69 -19.91
CA LYS A 137 -19.12 12.67 -20.71
C LYS A 137 -18.88 11.39 -19.90
N VAL A 138 -18.54 11.51 -18.62
CA VAL A 138 -18.32 10.36 -17.74
C VAL A 138 -19.62 9.59 -17.48
N ILE A 139 -20.73 10.29 -17.24
CA ILE A 139 -22.04 9.65 -17.09
C ILE A 139 -22.39 8.91 -18.39
N ASP A 140 -22.26 9.57 -19.54
CA ASP A 140 -22.56 8.98 -20.84
C ASP A 140 -21.70 7.76 -21.16
N TYR A 141 -20.40 7.83 -20.85
CA TYR A 141 -19.45 6.73 -21.01
C TYR A 141 -19.89 5.46 -20.25
N PHE A 142 -20.41 5.62 -19.03
CA PHE A 142 -20.89 4.49 -18.21
C PHE A 142 -22.35 4.09 -18.49
N SER A 143 -23.00 4.64 -19.52
CA SER A 143 -24.39 4.33 -19.87
C SER A 143 -24.67 2.83 -19.96
N GLY A 144 -25.79 2.41 -19.38
CA GLY A 144 -26.18 1.00 -19.32
C GLY A 144 -25.50 0.17 -18.23
N THR A 145 -24.62 0.77 -17.43
CA THR A 145 -23.97 0.11 -16.27
C THR A 145 -24.52 0.66 -14.95
N GLN A 146 -24.21 0.03 -13.81
CA GLN A 146 -24.58 0.62 -12.51
C GLN A 146 -23.72 1.86 -12.15
N LEU A 147 -22.53 1.99 -12.74
CA LEU A 147 -21.69 3.17 -12.57
C LEU A 147 -22.37 4.42 -13.16
N TYR A 148 -23.23 4.29 -14.19
CA TYR A 148 -24.07 5.38 -14.68
C TYR A 148 -24.89 6.02 -13.55
N TYR A 149 -25.66 5.20 -12.82
CA TYR A 149 -26.51 5.67 -11.75
C TYR A 149 -25.70 6.23 -10.58
N PHE A 150 -24.59 5.55 -10.24
CA PHE A 150 -23.68 6.02 -9.19
C PHE A 150 -23.10 7.40 -9.50
N PHE A 151 -22.50 7.60 -10.68
CA PHE A 151 -21.92 8.89 -11.06
C PHE A 151 -22.97 9.97 -11.23
N LYS A 152 -24.15 9.62 -11.77
CA LYS A 152 -25.28 10.55 -11.85
C LYS A 152 -25.70 11.05 -10.47
N ASP A 153 -25.81 10.17 -9.49
CA ASP A 153 -26.19 10.57 -8.13
C ASP A 153 -25.03 11.28 -7.40
N LEU A 154 -23.78 10.85 -7.62
CA LEU A 154 -22.59 11.50 -7.07
C LEU A 154 -22.43 12.94 -7.58
N TYR A 155 -22.56 13.17 -8.88
CA TYR A 155 -22.33 14.48 -9.50
C TYR A 155 -23.48 15.46 -9.32
N ASN A 156 -24.68 14.95 -8.99
CA ASN A 156 -25.84 15.74 -8.60
C ASN A 156 -25.98 15.89 -7.07
N ASP A 157 -24.90 15.63 -6.31
CA ASP A 157 -24.83 15.78 -4.85
C ASP A 157 -25.90 14.99 -4.06
N LYS A 158 -26.42 13.90 -4.64
CA LYS A 158 -27.37 12.98 -3.98
C LYS A 158 -26.69 11.90 -3.14
N ILE A 159 -25.38 11.72 -3.31
CA ILE A 159 -24.55 10.79 -2.54
C ILE A 159 -23.56 11.61 -1.73
N LYS A 160 -23.64 11.50 -0.41
CA LYS A 160 -22.62 12.03 0.50
C LYS A 160 -21.45 11.06 0.61
N VAL A 161 -20.23 11.57 0.52
CA VAL A 161 -18.99 10.75 0.55
C VAL A 161 -18.24 10.97 1.86
N SER A 162 -17.89 9.88 2.55
CA SER A 162 -16.88 9.87 3.61
C SER A 162 -15.63 9.14 3.14
N TYR A 163 -14.46 9.79 3.27
CA TYR A 163 -13.18 9.24 2.84
C TYR A 163 -12.19 9.20 3.99
N LYS A 164 -11.63 8.01 4.25
CA LYS A 164 -10.50 7.79 5.13
C LYS A 164 -9.21 7.66 4.29
N PRO A 165 -8.24 8.56 4.43
CA PRO A 165 -6.97 8.49 3.69
C PRO A 165 -6.01 7.42 4.24
N GLN A 166 -5.11 6.96 3.38
CA GLN A 166 -4.04 6.01 3.72
C GLN A 166 -3.07 6.57 4.78
N GLU A 167 -2.61 7.82 4.62
CA GLU A 167 -1.51 8.45 5.38
C GLU A 167 -1.93 8.97 6.77
N VAL A 168 -2.45 8.10 7.63
CA VAL A 168 -2.92 8.52 8.97
C VAL A 168 -1.83 9.05 9.88
N TYR A 169 -0.57 8.71 9.64
CA TYR A 169 0.58 9.20 10.42
C TYR A 169 0.81 10.71 10.28
N LEU A 170 0.24 11.36 9.26
CA LEU A 170 0.26 12.82 9.11
C LEU A 170 -0.80 13.52 9.98
N THR A 171 -1.81 12.79 10.46
CA THR A 171 -2.94 13.35 11.23
C THR A 171 -2.48 14.19 12.43
N PRO A 172 -1.51 13.78 13.27
CA PRO A 172 -1.07 14.60 14.41
C PRO A 172 -0.40 15.93 14.01
N LYS A 173 0.07 16.07 12.76
CA LYS A 173 0.65 17.32 12.26
C LYS A 173 -0.42 18.35 11.90
N VAL A 174 -1.60 17.89 11.47
CA VAL A 174 -2.68 18.74 10.95
C VAL A 174 -3.87 18.90 11.91
N VAL A 175 -4.14 17.90 12.76
CA VAL A 175 -5.24 17.90 13.72
C VAL A 175 -4.69 18.04 15.14
N LYS A 176 -5.22 19.01 15.89
CA LYS A 176 -4.90 19.26 17.29
C LYS A 176 -6.17 19.20 18.14
N GLY A 177 -6.03 18.79 19.40
CA GLY A 177 -7.12 18.70 20.36
C GLY A 177 -7.23 17.33 21.02
N LYS A 178 -8.23 17.18 21.89
CA LYS A 178 -8.58 15.91 22.52
C LYS A 178 -9.45 15.08 21.59
N VAL A 179 -9.27 13.76 21.64
CA VAL A 179 -10.02 12.81 20.79
C VAL A 179 -11.52 12.95 20.98
N LYS A 180 -11.99 13.04 22.23
CA LYS A 180 -13.42 13.18 22.56
C LYS A 180 -14.07 14.38 21.87
N ASP A 181 -13.42 15.54 21.94
CA ASP A 181 -13.97 16.78 21.38
C ASP A 181 -14.00 16.74 19.85
N LEU A 182 -12.97 16.13 19.25
CA LEU A 182 -12.89 15.95 17.80
C LEU A 182 -13.96 14.99 17.28
N LEU A 183 -14.17 13.84 17.93
CA LEU A 183 -15.19 12.88 17.54
C LEU A 183 -16.60 13.47 17.73
N LYS A 184 -16.86 14.16 18.85
CA LYS A 184 -18.14 14.86 19.07
C LYS A 184 -18.43 15.91 18.01
N LYS A 185 -17.42 16.61 17.53
CA LYS A 185 -17.57 17.65 16.50
C LYS A 185 -17.92 17.06 15.12
N VAL A 186 -17.46 15.84 14.84
CA VAL A 186 -17.65 15.16 13.54
C VAL A 186 -18.88 14.25 13.55
N ASP A 187 -19.43 13.92 14.72
CA ASP A 187 -20.59 13.05 14.83
C ASP A 187 -21.88 13.70 14.29
N GLU A 188 -22.25 13.26 13.10
CA GLU A 188 -23.51 13.58 12.42
C GLU A 188 -24.53 12.45 12.59
N THR A 189 -24.09 11.28 13.06
CA THR A 189 -24.88 10.04 13.17
C THR A 189 -25.50 9.82 14.54
N GLY A 190 -24.97 10.47 15.58
CA GLY A 190 -25.33 10.22 16.98
C GLY A 190 -24.81 8.87 17.50
N MET A 191 -23.90 8.21 16.79
CA MET A 191 -23.39 6.87 17.10
C MET A 191 -22.02 6.89 17.78
N MET A 192 -21.54 8.04 18.26
CA MET A 192 -20.20 8.17 18.85
C MET A 192 -19.91 7.11 19.91
N ASP A 193 -20.75 6.99 20.93
CA ASP A 193 -20.47 6.07 22.06
C ASP A 193 -20.41 4.60 21.59
N HIS A 194 -21.28 4.22 20.64
CA HIS A 194 -21.29 2.89 20.05
C HIS A 194 -20.03 2.61 19.23
N ILE A 195 -19.65 3.52 18.32
CA ILE A 195 -18.46 3.37 17.47
C ILE A 195 -17.17 3.39 18.30
N VAL A 196 -17.10 4.25 19.32
CA VAL A 196 -15.96 4.30 20.26
C VAL A 196 -15.79 2.98 20.98
N SER A 197 -16.89 2.37 21.44
CA SER A 197 -16.84 1.08 22.12
C SER A 197 -16.44 -0.05 21.17
N MET A 198 -17.06 -0.11 20.00
CA MET A 198 -16.76 -1.11 18.97
C MET A 198 -15.29 -1.07 18.51
N LEU A 199 -14.64 0.11 18.54
CA LEU A 199 -13.25 0.31 18.14
C LEU A 199 -12.26 0.36 19.32
N ASN A 200 -12.69 0.03 20.55
CA ASN A 200 -11.85 0.05 21.76
C ASN A 200 -11.10 1.38 21.94
N LEU A 201 -11.81 2.51 21.82
CA LEU A 201 -11.25 3.87 21.89
C LEU A 201 -11.52 4.60 23.22
N GLU A 202 -12.17 3.96 24.19
CA GLU A 202 -12.60 4.58 25.45
C GLU A 202 -11.43 5.20 26.20
N LYS A 203 -10.31 4.48 26.29
CA LYS A 203 -9.07 4.95 26.95
C LYS A 203 -8.34 6.04 26.17
N SER A 204 -8.68 6.23 24.89
CA SER A 204 -8.06 7.21 24.02
C SER A 204 -8.84 8.53 23.99
N LEU A 205 -10.10 8.56 24.45
CA LEU A 205 -10.97 9.75 24.42
C LEU A 205 -10.36 10.98 25.09
N ASP A 206 -9.72 10.80 26.24
CA ASP A 206 -9.16 11.90 27.04
C ASP A 206 -7.75 12.31 26.61
N LYS A 207 -7.11 11.54 25.71
CA LYS A 207 -5.78 11.82 25.20
C LYS A 207 -5.79 12.93 24.15
N GLU A 208 -4.67 13.62 24.00
CA GLU A 208 -4.44 14.47 22.84
C GLU A 208 -4.03 13.63 21.62
N VAL A 209 -4.38 14.07 20.41
CA VAL A 209 -4.04 13.37 19.15
C VAL A 209 -2.54 13.06 19.04
N LYS A 210 -1.67 13.97 19.50
CA LYS A 210 -0.21 13.80 19.47
C LYS A 210 0.32 12.67 20.39
N GLN A 211 -0.49 12.23 21.35
CA GLN A 211 -0.13 11.20 22.33
C GLN A 211 -0.61 9.81 21.91
N LEU A 212 -1.40 9.71 20.83
CA LEU A 212 -1.93 8.45 20.35
C LEU A 212 -0.84 7.62 19.68
N SER A 213 -0.88 6.31 19.90
CA SER A 213 -0.12 5.33 19.10
C SER A 213 -0.65 5.25 17.67
N GLY A 214 0.13 4.68 16.75
CA GLY A 214 -0.29 4.52 15.34
C GLY A 214 -1.62 3.77 15.18
N GLY A 215 -1.85 2.71 15.98
CA GLY A 215 -3.12 1.98 15.99
C GLY A 215 -4.28 2.79 16.56
N GLU A 216 -4.06 3.58 17.61
CA GLU A 216 -5.09 4.48 18.14
C GLU A 216 -5.45 5.61 17.15
N ILE A 217 -4.46 6.19 16.48
CA ILE A 217 -4.69 7.19 15.42
C ILE A 217 -5.52 6.57 14.30
N GLN A 218 -5.13 5.37 13.83
CA GLN A 218 -5.84 4.66 12.78
C GLN A 218 -7.31 4.45 13.15
N ARG A 219 -7.59 3.91 14.36
CA ARG A 219 -8.96 3.69 14.83
C ARG A 219 -9.73 4.99 15.03
N MET A 220 -9.09 6.04 15.53
CA MET A 220 -9.70 7.37 15.67
C MET A 220 -10.10 7.98 14.33
N VAL A 221 -9.25 7.87 13.31
CA VAL A 221 -9.56 8.35 11.95
C VAL A 221 -10.69 7.52 11.32
N VAL A 222 -10.67 6.19 11.47
CA VAL A 222 -11.78 5.34 11.03
C VAL A 222 -13.08 5.75 11.74
N ALA A 223 -13.06 5.91 13.06
CA ALA A 223 -14.23 6.36 13.83
C ALA A 223 -14.77 7.69 13.30
N ALA A 224 -13.90 8.68 13.11
CA ALA A 224 -14.28 9.98 12.56
C ALA A 224 -14.88 9.88 11.14
N SER A 225 -14.40 8.95 10.31
CA SER A 225 -14.97 8.69 8.99
C SER A 225 -16.35 8.04 9.06
N LEU A 226 -16.57 7.11 10.00
CA LEU A 226 -17.86 6.41 10.19
C LEU A 226 -18.93 7.29 10.85
N LEU A 227 -18.50 8.26 11.67
CA LEU A 227 -19.39 9.20 12.36
C LEU A 227 -19.96 10.31 11.46
N LYS A 228 -19.47 10.43 10.22
CA LYS A 228 -20.09 11.27 9.20
C LYS A 228 -21.29 10.56 8.59
N ASP A 229 -22.39 11.28 8.42
CA ASP A 229 -23.56 10.76 7.70
C ASP A 229 -23.27 10.79 6.20
N ALA A 230 -22.74 9.67 5.70
CA ALA A 230 -22.39 9.49 4.29
C ALA A 230 -23.14 8.30 3.70
N ASP A 231 -23.41 8.34 2.40
CA ASP A 231 -23.99 7.23 1.64
C ASP A 231 -22.91 6.25 1.20
N ILE A 232 -21.69 6.73 0.97
CA ILE A 232 -20.52 5.92 0.64
C ILE A 232 -19.35 6.18 1.59
N TYR A 233 -18.78 5.09 2.10
CA TYR A 233 -17.57 5.09 2.92
C TYR A 233 -16.41 4.48 2.12
N LEU A 234 -15.38 5.29 1.88
CA LEU A 234 -14.19 4.91 1.15
C LEU A 234 -13.03 4.82 2.15
N ILE A 235 -12.53 3.61 2.39
CA ILE A 235 -11.60 3.35 3.48
C ILE A 235 -10.30 2.76 2.93
N ASP A 236 -9.24 3.56 2.93
CA ASP A 236 -7.92 3.17 2.41
C ASP A 236 -7.01 2.68 3.54
N GLU A 237 -6.60 1.41 3.47
CA GLU A 237 -5.74 0.67 4.41
C GLU A 237 -6.09 0.89 5.89
N PRO A 238 -7.22 0.38 6.40
CA PRO A 238 -7.56 0.53 7.81
C PRO A 238 -6.96 -0.57 8.72
N SER A 239 -6.50 -1.72 8.19
CA SER A 239 -5.89 -2.78 9.01
C SER A 239 -4.48 -2.43 9.53
N SER A 240 -3.82 -1.47 8.87
CA SER A 240 -2.47 -1.03 9.20
C SER A 240 -2.34 -0.59 10.67
N PHE A 241 -1.21 -0.91 11.30
CA PHE A 241 -0.87 -0.64 12.71
C PHE A 241 -1.75 -1.31 13.77
N ASN A 242 -2.85 -1.96 13.40
CA ASN A 242 -3.69 -2.72 14.30
C ASN A 242 -3.19 -4.16 14.46
N ASP A 243 -3.30 -4.69 15.67
CA ASP A 243 -3.11 -6.12 15.92
C ASP A 243 -4.36 -6.92 15.54
N ILE A 244 -4.33 -8.23 15.78
CA ILE A 244 -5.38 -9.17 15.36
C ILE A 244 -6.74 -8.83 16.00
N PHE A 245 -6.78 -8.50 17.29
CA PHE A 245 -8.04 -8.24 17.99
C PHE A 245 -8.67 -6.95 17.46
N GLU A 246 -7.83 -5.94 17.25
CA GLU A 246 -8.21 -4.62 16.77
C GLU A 246 -8.70 -4.68 15.31
N ARG A 247 -8.08 -5.53 14.48
CA ARG A 247 -8.56 -5.81 13.12
C ARG A 247 -9.93 -6.48 13.11
N MET A 248 -10.18 -7.42 14.02
CA MET A 248 -11.49 -8.07 14.12
C MET A 248 -12.57 -7.09 14.59
N ALA A 249 -12.24 -6.21 15.54
CA ALA A 249 -13.13 -5.16 16.03
C ALA A 249 -13.49 -4.17 14.90
N LEU A 250 -12.48 -3.73 14.15
CA LEU A 250 -12.65 -2.90 12.96
C LEU A 250 -13.57 -3.58 11.93
N ALA A 251 -13.31 -4.83 11.56
CA ALA A 251 -14.10 -5.54 10.57
C ALA A 251 -15.57 -5.65 11.00
N LYS A 252 -15.84 -6.06 12.25
CA LYS A 252 -17.21 -6.11 12.79
C LYS A 252 -17.93 -4.76 12.70
N THR A 253 -17.21 -3.68 13.02
CA THR A 253 -17.75 -2.31 12.91
C THR A 253 -18.12 -1.97 11.46
N LEU A 254 -17.24 -2.27 10.51
CA LEU A 254 -17.48 -1.99 9.09
C LEU A 254 -18.65 -2.79 8.52
N THR A 255 -18.74 -4.09 8.84
CA THR A 255 -19.86 -4.94 8.42
C THR A 255 -21.18 -4.45 9.01
N GLU A 256 -21.20 -3.99 10.27
CA GLU A 256 -22.42 -3.43 10.88
C GLU A 256 -22.86 -2.14 10.16
N ILE A 257 -21.93 -1.24 9.83
CA ILE A 257 -22.25 0.00 9.10
C ILE A 257 -22.72 -0.30 7.67
N ALA A 258 -22.13 -1.29 7.00
CA ALA A 258 -22.53 -1.68 5.64
C ALA A 258 -24.02 -2.04 5.57
N SER A 259 -24.53 -2.75 6.59
CA SER A 259 -25.92 -3.22 6.65
C SER A 259 -27.01 -2.11 6.69
N LYS A 260 -26.61 -0.84 6.82
CA LYS A 260 -27.50 0.32 6.99
C LYS A 260 -27.75 1.08 5.67
N ASN A 261 -27.91 0.37 4.55
CA ASN A 261 -28.14 0.95 3.22
C ASN A 261 -27.01 1.86 2.74
N LYS A 262 -25.77 1.52 3.08
CA LYS A 262 -24.55 2.28 2.72
C LYS A 262 -23.71 1.51 1.69
N TYR A 263 -22.90 2.23 0.94
CA TYR A 263 -21.83 1.66 0.13
C TYR A 263 -20.53 1.67 0.95
N ILE A 264 -19.80 0.55 0.98
CA ILE A 264 -18.46 0.54 1.57
C ILE A 264 -17.46 0.00 0.55
N ILE A 265 -16.41 0.79 0.30
CA ILE A 265 -15.23 0.33 -0.45
C ILE A 265 -14.04 0.34 0.49
N LEU A 266 -13.38 -0.80 0.54
CA LEU A 266 -12.25 -1.06 1.40
C LEU A 266 -11.04 -1.40 0.56
N VAL A 267 -9.91 -0.74 0.81
CA VAL A 267 -8.62 -1.11 0.22
C VAL A 267 -7.72 -1.62 1.33
N ASP A 268 -7.15 -2.81 1.18
CA ASP A 268 -6.20 -3.36 2.13
C ASP A 268 -5.24 -4.35 1.47
N HIS A 269 -4.16 -4.66 2.17
CA HIS A 269 -3.15 -5.63 1.76
C HIS A 269 -3.20 -6.93 2.57
N ASP A 270 -3.93 -6.94 3.68
CA ASP A 270 -4.13 -8.11 4.51
C ASP A 270 -5.28 -8.97 3.95
N LEU A 271 -4.91 -10.10 3.33
CA LEU A 271 -5.85 -11.08 2.79
C LEU A 271 -6.82 -11.63 3.83
N ALA A 272 -6.33 -11.89 5.05
CA ALA A 272 -7.18 -12.47 6.10
C ALA A 272 -8.19 -11.44 6.62
N PHE A 273 -7.79 -10.17 6.69
CA PHE A 273 -8.70 -9.09 7.02
C PHE A 273 -9.74 -8.90 5.91
N LEU A 274 -9.33 -8.84 4.64
CA LEU A 274 -10.24 -8.73 3.49
C LEU A 274 -11.23 -9.90 3.42
N ASP A 275 -10.77 -11.12 3.70
CA ASP A 275 -11.62 -12.32 3.71
C ASP A 275 -12.74 -12.23 4.76
N TYR A 276 -12.44 -11.64 5.92
CA TYR A 276 -13.39 -11.53 7.01
C TYR A 276 -14.40 -10.37 6.85
N VAL A 277 -13.99 -9.26 6.22
CA VAL A 277 -14.79 -8.02 6.18
C VAL A 277 -15.54 -7.80 4.86
N SER A 278 -15.06 -8.36 3.75
CA SER A 278 -15.60 -8.07 2.42
C SER A 278 -16.71 -9.04 2.04
N ASP A 279 -17.69 -8.58 1.25
CA ASP A 279 -18.68 -9.44 0.60
C ASP A 279 -18.24 -9.80 -0.83
N GLN A 280 -17.50 -8.91 -1.46
CA GLN A 280 -16.92 -9.09 -2.79
C GLN A 280 -15.50 -8.53 -2.84
N ILE A 281 -14.70 -9.08 -3.76
CA ILE A 281 -13.33 -8.62 -4.01
C ILE A 281 -13.19 -8.23 -5.48
N SER A 282 -12.68 -7.03 -5.73
CA SER A 282 -12.17 -6.61 -7.04
C SER A 282 -10.65 -6.60 -7.01
N VAL A 283 -10.03 -7.28 -7.98
CA VAL A 283 -8.58 -7.31 -8.12
C VAL A 283 -8.18 -6.20 -9.08
N VAL A 284 -7.16 -5.43 -8.75
CA VAL A 284 -6.48 -4.56 -9.70
C VAL A 284 -5.12 -5.12 -10.04
N TYR A 285 -4.87 -5.31 -11.33
CA TYR A 285 -3.62 -5.82 -11.87
C TYR A 285 -3.07 -4.86 -12.93
N GLY A 286 -1.80 -5.06 -13.27
CA GLY A 286 -1.08 -4.21 -14.21
C GLY A 286 0.35 -3.99 -13.76
N GLU A 287 1.00 -3.03 -14.40
CA GLU A 287 2.39 -2.68 -14.11
C GLU A 287 2.42 -1.45 -13.20
N PRO A 288 3.00 -1.56 -11.98
CA PRO A 288 3.10 -0.45 -11.03
C PRO A 288 3.65 0.83 -11.65
N GLY A 289 2.98 1.96 -11.43
CA GLY A 289 3.38 3.26 -11.98
C GLY A 289 3.00 3.45 -13.45
N ALA A 290 2.68 2.38 -14.17
CA ALA A 290 2.35 2.43 -15.60
C ALA A 290 0.86 2.33 -15.89
N TYR A 291 0.21 1.25 -15.46
CA TYR A 291 -1.22 1.10 -15.66
C TYR A 291 -1.85 0.16 -14.64
N GLY A 292 -3.17 0.31 -14.46
CA GLY A 292 -3.98 -0.56 -13.63
C GLY A 292 -5.30 -0.90 -14.32
N ILE A 293 -5.69 -2.16 -14.26
CA ILE A 293 -6.96 -2.67 -14.79
C ILE A 293 -7.71 -3.33 -13.65
N PHE A 294 -8.93 -2.84 -13.38
CA PHE A 294 -9.81 -3.48 -12.41
C PHE A 294 -10.54 -4.66 -13.03
N THR A 295 -10.55 -5.80 -12.32
CA THR A 295 -11.42 -6.91 -12.65
C THR A 295 -12.86 -6.59 -12.24
N ARG A 296 -13.80 -7.35 -12.78
CA ARG A 296 -15.15 -7.43 -12.21
C ARG A 296 -15.06 -7.89 -10.75
N SER A 297 -16.04 -7.48 -9.96
CA SER A 297 -16.15 -7.93 -8.57
C SER A 297 -16.52 -9.40 -8.53
N GLU A 298 -15.77 -10.18 -7.76
CA GLU A 298 -15.94 -11.61 -7.59
C GLU A 298 -16.30 -11.93 -6.14
N SER A 299 -16.78 -13.15 -5.88
CA SER A 299 -16.89 -13.63 -4.50
C SER A 299 -15.52 -13.58 -3.81
N VAL A 300 -15.51 -13.37 -2.50
CA VAL A 300 -14.28 -13.20 -1.70
C VAL A 300 -13.24 -14.28 -1.98
N ARG A 301 -13.65 -15.55 -1.86
CA ARG A 301 -12.78 -16.70 -2.13
C ARG A 301 -12.24 -16.71 -3.55
N THR A 302 -13.08 -16.41 -4.54
CA THR A 302 -12.65 -16.36 -5.95
C THR A 302 -11.66 -15.24 -6.17
N GLY A 303 -11.95 -14.02 -5.71
CA GLY A 303 -11.07 -12.85 -5.89
C GLY A 303 -9.71 -13.01 -5.22
N ILE A 304 -9.67 -13.55 -3.99
CA ILE A 304 -8.41 -13.84 -3.30
C ILE A 304 -7.58 -14.89 -4.07
N ASN A 305 -8.22 -15.96 -4.56
CA ASN A 305 -7.51 -16.98 -5.33
C ASN A 305 -7.01 -16.46 -6.68
N ILE A 306 -7.79 -15.63 -7.39
CA ILE A 306 -7.33 -14.92 -8.61
C ILE A 306 -6.06 -14.11 -8.28
N TYR A 307 -6.06 -13.38 -7.17
CA TYR A 307 -4.91 -12.60 -6.74
C TYR A 307 -3.68 -13.47 -6.43
N LEU A 308 -3.86 -14.61 -5.76
CA LEU A 308 -2.78 -15.55 -5.39
C LEU A 308 -2.26 -16.36 -6.59
N ASP A 309 -3.12 -16.78 -7.50
CA ASP A 309 -2.77 -17.53 -8.70
C ASP A 309 -2.13 -16.65 -9.78
N GLY A 310 -2.38 -15.34 -9.76
CA GLY A 310 -1.87 -14.44 -10.79
C GLY A 310 -2.57 -14.62 -12.14
N TYR A 311 -3.77 -15.20 -12.15
CA TYR A 311 -4.52 -15.55 -13.34
C TYR A 311 -6.01 -15.25 -13.14
N ILE A 312 -6.62 -14.60 -14.14
CA ILE A 312 -8.02 -14.19 -14.17
C ILE A 312 -8.72 -15.11 -15.18
N PRO A 313 -9.51 -16.09 -14.72
CA PRO A 313 -10.18 -17.05 -15.61
C PRO A 313 -11.19 -16.39 -16.56
N SER A 314 -11.96 -15.41 -16.09
CA SER A 314 -13.01 -14.73 -16.86
C SER A 314 -12.48 -14.03 -18.11
N ASP A 315 -11.28 -13.48 -17.99
CA ASP A 315 -10.65 -12.67 -19.04
C ASP A 315 -9.54 -13.48 -19.75
N ASN A 316 -9.27 -14.70 -19.28
CA ASN A 316 -8.16 -15.57 -19.72
C ASN A 316 -6.79 -14.85 -19.69
N ILE A 317 -6.54 -14.05 -18.65
CA ILE A 317 -5.32 -13.23 -18.52
C ILE A 317 -4.46 -13.74 -17.37
N ARG A 318 -3.18 -14.00 -17.64
CA ARG A 318 -2.15 -14.19 -16.60
C ARG A 318 -1.42 -12.87 -16.38
N PHE A 319 -1.63 -12.24 -15.23
CA PHE A 319 -0.97 -10.97 -14.87
C PHE A 319 0.26 -11.16 -13.98
N ARG A 320 0.53 -12.40 -13.53
CA ARG A 320 1.77 -12.75 -12.83
C ARG A 320 2.24 -14.14 -13.24
N GLU A 321 3.53 -14.26 -13.55
CA GLU A 321 4.14 -15.53 -13.98
C GLU A 321 4.09 -16.59 -12.89
N LYS A 322 4.48 -16.22 -11.66
CA LYS A 322 4.53 -17.12 -10.51
C LYS A 322 3.33 -16.93 -9.60
N ARG A 323 2.73 -18.04 -9.20
CA ARG A 323 1.71 -18.08 -8.14
C ARG A 323 2.36 -17.76 -6.79
N ILE A 324 1.61 -17.15 -5.89
CA ILE A 324 2.03 -16.99 -4.50
C ILE A 324 1.68 -18.30 -3.80
N ILE A 325 2.71 -18.99 -3.30
CA ILE A 325 2.58 -20.24 -2.56
C ILE A 325 3.14 -19.97 -1.16
N PHE A 326 2.37 -20.33 -0.14
CA PHE A 326 2.83 -20.31 1.23
C PHE A 326 3.53 -21.64 1.51
N GLU A 327 4.81 -21.71 1.17
CA GLU A 327 5.62 -22.89 1.49
C GLU A 327 5.81 -22.97 3.00
N LYS A 328 5.53 -24.14 3.58
CA LYS A 328 5.96 -24.43 4.95
C LYS A 328 7.45 -24.74 4.87
N PRO A 329 8.35 -23.90 5.44
CA PRO A 329 9.76 -24.24 5.46
C PRO A 329 9.91 -25.56 6.22
N VAL A 330 10.37 -26.59 5.53
CA VAL A 330 10.88 -27.79 6.20
C VAL A 330 12.18 -27.36 6.85
N PRO A 331 12.36 -27.51 8.18
CA PRO A 331 13.61 -27.12 8.82
C PRO A 331 14.77 -27.87 8.15
N SER A 332 15.59 -27.15 7.39
CA SER A 332 16.68 -27.70 6.57
C SER A 332 17.92 -28.05 7.39
N HIS A 333 17.94 -27.67 8.67
CA HIS A 333 19.09 -27.80 9.54
C HIS A 333 18.80 -28.74 10.70
N LYS A 334 19.77 -29.62 11.01
CA LYS A 334 19.81 -30.27 12.32
C LYS A 334 19.93 -29.15 13.35
N ILE A 335 18.92 -29.02 14.21
CA ILE A 335 18.96 -28.12 15.35
C ILE A 335 20.23 -28.48 16.15
N GLU A 336 21.20 -27.57 16.22
CA GLU A 336 22.37 -27.76 17.07
C GLU A 336 21.91 -27.93 18.51
N ALA A 337 22.51 -28.85 19.26
CA ALA A 337 22.05 -29.16 20.62
C ALA A 337 22.28 -28.00 21.62
N THR A 338 23.09 -27.01 21.26
CA THR A 338 23.41 -25.86 22.12
C THR A 338 22.55 -24.65 21.74
N PRO A 339 21.82 -24.04 22.69
CA PRO A 339 21.04 -22.84 22.42
C PRO A 339 21.97 -21.66 22.12
N ILE A 340 21.60 -20.85 21.13
CA ILE A 340 22.29 -19.60 20.79
C ILE A 340 21.87 -18.44 21.70
N LEU A 341 20.69 -18.56 22.30
CA LEU A 341 20.14 -17.62 23.27
C LEU A 341 19.35 -18.41 24.32
N LYS A 342 19.70 -18.22 25.59
CA LYS A 342 19.01 -18.79 26.75
C LYS A 342 18.82 -17.70 27.79
N TYR A 343 17.60 -17.55 28.27
CA TYR A 343 17.24 -16.56 29.28
C TYR A 343 16.35 -17.20 30.35
N THR A 344 16.49 -16.72 31.59
CA THR A 344 15.65 -17.14 32.72
C THR A 344 14.31 -16.40 32.71
N ASN A 345 13.48 -16.65 33.72
CA ASN A 345 12.27 -15.86 33.94
C ASN A 345 12.65 -14.38 34.11
N ILE A 346 12.23 -13.55 33.14
CA ILE A 346 12.53 -12.12 33.11
C ILE A 346 11.32 -11.35 33.61
N LYS A 347 11.56 -10.41 34.52
CA LYS A 347 10.57 -9.44 34.97
C LYS A 347 11.04 -8.03 34.65
N LYS A 348 10.17 -7.27 34.01
CA LYS A 348 10.41 -5.85 33.68
C LYS A 348 9.25 -4.98 34.13
N ILE A 349 9.54 -3.95 34.92
CA ILE A 349 8.53 -2.95 35.36
C ILE A 349 8.78 -1.62 34.64
N LEU A 350 7.76 -1.09 33.97
CA LEU A 350 7.82 0.17 33.22
C LEU A 350 6.53 0.96 33.43
N ASN A 351 6.61 2.11 34.11
CA ASN A 351 5.50 3.07 34.22
C ASN A 351 4.15 2.43 34.63
N GLY A 352 4.16 1.54 35.63
CA GLY A 352 2.96 0.85 36.13
C GLY A 352 2.53 -0.37 35.30
N PHE A 353 3.26 -0.70 34.23
CA PHE A 353 3.11 -1.95 33.48
C PHE A 353 4.19 -2.95 33.92
N THR A 354 3.79 -4.21 34.12
CA THR A 354 4.70 -5.32 34.46
C THR A 354 4.71 -6.30 33.30
N LEU A 355 5.89 -6.56 32.76
CA LEU A 355 6.16 -7.59 31.77
C LEU A 355 6.80 -8.79 32.47
N GLU A 356 6.16 -9.94 32.35
CA GLU A 356 6.67 -11.22 32.82
C GLU A 356 6.89 -12.13 31.62
N ILE A 357 8.12 -12.64 31.50
CA ILE A 357 8.54 -13.52 30.42
C ILE A 357 9.05 -14.80 31.06
N ASN A 358 8.44 -15.92 30.72
CA ASN A 358 8.91 -17.22 31.17
C ASN A 358 10.25 -17.55 30.53
N GLU A 359 11.06 -18.36 31.19
CA GLU A 359 12.33 -18.84 30.67
C GLU A 359 12.19 -19.47 29.28
N GLY A 360 13.23 -19.32 28.46
CA GLY A 360 13.20 -19.78 27.09
C GLY A 360 14.58 -20.01 26.49
N GLU A 361 14.60 -20.89 25.49
CA GLU A 361 15.78 -21.27 24.73
C GLU A 361 15.49 -21.10 23.24
N ILE A 362 16.49 -20.62 22.51
CA ILE A 362 16.44 -20.42 21.06
C ILE A 362 17.64 -21.11 20.45
N TYR A 363 17.39 -21.92 19.43
CA TYR A 363 18.42 -22.71 18.76
C TYR A 363 18.79 -22.15 17.39
N ASN A 364 19.97 -22.56 16.92
CA ASN A 364 20.48 -22.11 15.63
C ASN A 364 19.55 -22.57 14.48
N GLY A 365 19.20 -21.63 13.60
CA GLY A 365 18.30 -21.87 12.46
C GLY A 365 16.81 -21.81 12.77
N GLU A 366 16.40 -21.59 14.03
CA GLU A 366 15.00 -21.42 14.38
C GLU A 366 14.47 -20.02 14.01
N VAL A 367 13.22 -20.00 13.54
CA VAL A 367 12.47 -18.76 13.32
C VAL A 367 11.35 -18.70 14.36
N ILE A 368 11.49 -17.79 15.31
CA ILE A 368 10.52 -17.63 16.40
C ILE A 368 9.65 -16.40 16.13
N GLY A 369 8.34 -16.63 15.99
CA GLY A 369 7.34 -15.58 15.88
C GLY A 369 6.79 -15.19 17.24
N ILE A 370 6.86 -13.90 17.59
CA ILE A 370 6.25 -13.36 18.81
C ILE A 370 4.97 -12.63 18.42
N VAL A 371 3.82 -13.13 18.90
CA VAL A 371 2.50 -12.60 18.61
C VAL A 371 1.80 -12.14 19.88
N GLY A 372 0.85 -11.21 19.74
CA GLY A 372 0.04 -10.71 20.84
C GLY A 372 -0.45 -9.29 20.59
N PRO A 373 -1.27 -8.73 21.50
CA PRO A 373 -1.78 -7.37 21.40
C PRO A 373 -0.68 -6.31 21.40
N ASN A 374 -0.99 -5.12 20.86
CA ASN A 374 -0.15 -3.95 21.02
C ASN A 374 0.02 -3.61 22.51
N SER A 375 1.17 -3.03 22.85
CA SER A 375 1.52 -2.63 24.23
C SER A 375 1.65 -3.76 25.27
N ILE A 376 1.62 -5.04 24.87
CA ILE A 376 1.85 -6.17 25.79
C ILE A 376 3.34 -6.44 26.11
N GLY A 377 4.25 -5.56 25.68
CA GLY A 377 5.68 -5.65 26.00
C GLY A 377 6.56 -6.38 24.97
N LYS A 378 6.05 -6.70 23.77
CA LYS A 378 6.86 -7.33 22.69
C LYS A 378 8.12 -6.53 22.37
N THR A 379 7.99 -5.24 22.09
CA THR A 379 9.12 -4.35 21.78
C THR A 379 10.06 -4.19 22.98
N THR A 380 9.51 -4.18 24.20
CA THR A 380 10.30 -4.17 25.44
C THR A 380 11.16 -5.43 25.54
N PHE A 381 10.61 -6.60 25.23
CA PHE A 381 11.36 -7.85 25.22
C PHE A 381 12.51 -7.81 24.21
N PHE A 382 12.28 -7.36 22.97
CA PHE A 382 13.36 -7.16 22.00
C PHE A 382 14.46 -6.22 22.53
N ARG A 383 14.09 -5.13 23.17
CA ARG A 383 15.04 -4.17 23.77
C ARG A 383 15.85 -4.78 24.92
N ILE A 384 15.28 -5.72 25.66
CA ILE A 384 16.01 -6.51 26.67
C ILE A 384 17.01 -7.45 25.99
N LEU A 385 16.58 -8.18 24.95
CA LEU A 385 17.44 -9.11 24.22
C LEU A 385 18.66 -8.44 23.57
N VAL A 386 18.51 -7.23 23.06
CA VAL A 386 19.62 -6.45 22.46
C VAL A 386 20.47 -5.70 23.50
N GLY A 387 20.09 -5.75 24.77
CA GLY A 387 20.80 -5.08 25.87
C GLY A 387 20.51 -3.58 26.03
N GLU A 388 19.55 -3.02 25.28
CA GLU A 388 19.13 -1.60 25.41
C GLU A 388 18.36 -1.34 26.71
N LEU A 389 17.66 -2.36 27.23
CA LEU A 389 16.92 -2.29 28.49
C LEU A 389 17.40 -3.40 29.43
N LYS A 390 17.65 -3.05 30.69
CA LYS A 390 17.93 -4.04 31.74
C LYS A 390 16.63 -4.53 32.37
N ALA A 391 16.53 -5.83 32.64
CA ALA A 391 15.46 -6.39 33.45
C ALA A 391 15.67 -6.06 34.94
N GLU A 392 14.60 -6.07 35.72
CA GLU A 392 14.68 -6.00 37.19
C GLU A 392 15.00 -7.37 37.78
N GLU A 393 14.42 -8.44 37.23
CA GLU A 393 14.70 -9.83 37.59
C GLU A 393 14.96 -10.66 36.33
N GLY A 394 15.77 -11.70 36.46
CA GLY A 394 16.17 -12.57 35.35
C GLY A 394 17.37 -12.04 34.56
N GLU A 395 18.00 -12.94 33.81
CA GLU A 395 19.18 -12.65 33.01
C GLU A 395 19.26 -13.50 31.74
N ILE A 396 20.05 -13.01 30.79
CA ILE A 396 20.42 -13.75 29.60
C ILE A 396 21.65 -14.59 29.97
N ILE A 397 21.47 -15.90 30.10
CA ILE A 397 22.51 -16.86 30.48
C ILE A 397 23.46 -17.11 29.31
N VAL A 398 22.90 -17.27 28.11
CA VAL A 398 23.63 -17.45 26.86
C VAL A 398 23.10 -16.42 25.89
N GLY A 399 23.98 -15.62 25.28
CA GLY A 399 23.59 -14.62 24.30
C GLY A 399 24.50 -14.69 23.06
N PRO A 400 23.98 -14.35 21.87
CA PRO A 400 24.77 -14.33 20.65
C PRO A 400 25.85 -13.23 20.72
N SER A 401 27.01 -13.49 20.12
CA SER A 401 28.13 -12.54 20.08
C SER A 401 27.84 -11.30 19.23
N LYS A 402 26.89 -11.40 18.29
CA LYS A 402 26.45 -10.30 17.42
C LYS A 402 24.94 -10.36 17.27
N ILE A 403 24.29 -9.22 17.42
CA ILE A 403 22.85 -9.07 17.22
C ILE A 403 22.61 -7.99 16.17
N ALA A 404 21.79 -8.32 15.16
CA ALA A 404 21.24 -7.35 14.24
C ALA A 404 19.81 -7.01 14.68
N TYR A 405 19.53 -5.72 14.90
CA TYR A 405 18.23 -5.25 15.37
C TYR A 405 17.63 -4.26 14.38
N LYS A 406 16.39 -4.52 13.96
CA LYS A 406 15.57 -3.60 13.17
C LYS A 406 14.52 -3.00 14.11
N PRO A 407 14.57 -1.69 14.40
CA PRO A 407 13.58 -1.06 15.27
C PRO A 407 12.20 -1.03 14.61
N GLN A 408 11.16 -0.99 15.45
CA GLN A 408 9.77 -0.92 15.00
C GLN A 408 9.44 0.38 14.26
N TYR A 409 9.96 1.51 14.74
CA TYR A 409 9.81 2.81 14.10
C TYR A 409 11.09 3.15 13.34
N ILE A 410 10.96 3.34 12.04
CA ILE A 410 12.04 3.76 11.16
C ILE A 410 11.88 5.26 10.95
N SER A 411 12.83 6.07 11.41
CA SER A 411 12.88 7.48 11.03
C SER A 411 13.73 7.61 9.77
N PRO A 412 13.27 8.34 8.74
CA PRO A 412 14.08 8.65 7.57
C PRO A 412 15.15 9.72 7.85
N ASP A 413 15.60 9.89 9.11
CA ASP A 413 16.61 10.86 9.52
C ASP A 413 18.03 10.46 9.09
N TYR A 414 18.21 10.28 7.78
CA TYR A 414 19.51 10.04 7.15
C TYR A 414 19.71 10.99 5.98
N ASN A 415 20.82 11.73 5.99
CA ASN A 415 21.09 12.80 5.03
C ASN A 415 21.76 12.33 3.72
N GLY A 416 22.04 11.03 3.56
CA GLY A 416 22.67 10.46 2.37
C GLY A 416 21.72 9.65 1.48
N THR A 417 22.29 9.01 0.47
CA THR A 417 21.56 8.12 -0.43
C THR A 417 21.29 6.75 0.21
N VAL A 418 20.39 5.96 -0.39
CA VAL A 418 20.18 4.56 0.03
C VAL A 418 21.47 3.76 -0.06
N GLN A 419 22.27 3.99 -1.11
CA GLN A 419 23.58 3.38 -1.25
C GLN A 419 24.50 3.74 -0.09
N ASP A 420 24.61 5.03 0.24
CA ASP A 420 25.45 5.50 1.34
C ASP A 420 25.03 4.86 2.66
N PHE A 421 23.72 4.80 2.91
CA PHE A 421 23.17 4.17 4.10
C PHE A 421 23.54 2.69 4.20
N LEU A 422 23.40 1.93 3.10
CA LEU A 422 23.73 0.50 3.08
C LEU A 422 25.24 0.26 3.27
N VAL A 423 26.08 1.06 2.61
CA VAL A 423 27.54 0.96 2.73
C VAL A 423 28.01 1.37 4.12
N GLU A 424 27.40 2.39 4.74
CA GLU A 424 27.72 2.80 6.10
C GLU A 424 27.36 1.72 7.13
N LYS A 425 26.21 1.04 6.98
CA LYS A 425 25.75 0.03 7.95
C LYS A 425 26.37 -1.35 7.76
N VAL A 426 26.65 -1.76 6.52
CA VAL A 426 27.06 -3.14 6.19
C VAL A 426 28.47 -3.19 5.57
N GLY A 427 29.04 -2.05 5.19
CA GLY A 427 30.31 -1.94 4.49
C GLY A 427 30.18 -2.27 3.00
N SER A 428 31.32 -2.43 2.33
CA SER A 428 31.39 -2.72 0.88
C SER A 428 30.70 -4.03 0.46
N LYS A 429 30.47 -4.96 1.40
CA LYS A 429 29.74 -6.21 1.17
C LYS A 429 28.28 -5.98 0.78
N ALA A 430 27.69 -4.84 1.14
CA ALA A 430 26.34 -4.45 0.73
C ALA A 430 26.16 -4.42 -0.79
N LEU A 431 27.24 -4.12 -1.52
CA LEU A 431 27.26 -4.01 -2.98
C LEU A 431 27.92 -5.23 -3.65
N SER A 432 28.12 -6.33 -2.90
CA SER A 432 28.60 -7.57 -3.49
C SER A 432 27.57 -8.14 -4.48
N GLY A 433 28.04 -8.85 -5.51
CA GLY A 433 27.13 -9.47 -6.50
C GLY A 433 26.09 -10.39 -5.84
N GLN A 434 26.47 -11.09 -4.76
CA GLN A 434 25.54 -11.92 -3.98
C GLN A 434 24.46 -11.08 -3.26
N ALA A 435 24.82 -9.95 -2.67
CA ALA A 435 23.84 -9.06 -2.04
C ALA A 435 22.92 -8.41 -3.09
N ILE A 436 23.48 -8.02 -4.24
CA ILE A 436 22.70 -7.41 -5.33
C ILE A 436 21.67 -8.41 -5.88
N GLU A 437 22.10 -9.60 -6.28
CA GLU A 437 21.20 -10.62 -6.87
C GLU A 437 20.27 -11.25 -5.83
N GLY A 438 20.79 -11.51 -4.62
CA GLY A 438 20.07 -12.26 -3.58
C GLY A 438 19.15 -11.41 -2.70
N LEU A 439 19.38 -10.10 -2.59
CA LEU A 439 18.64 -9.23 -1.67
C LEU A 439 18.14 -7.94 -2.34
N LEU A 440 19.02 -7.17 -2.97
CA LEU A 440 18.67 -5.83 -3.45
C LEU A 440 17.74 -5.86 -4.68
N LYS A 441 17.98 -6.75 -5.64
CA LYS A 441 17.10 -6.93 -6.80
C LYS A 441 15.72 -7.48 -6.42
N PRO A 442 15.61 -8.57 -5.63
CA PRO A 442 14.30 -9.06 -5.16
C PRO A 442 13.48 -8.01 -4.41
N LEU A 443 14.14 -7.13 -3.64
CA LEU A 443 13.48 -6.04 -2.91
C LEU A 443 13.30 -4.76 -3.75
N ASN A 444 13.68 -4.77 -5.03
CA ASN A 444 13.67 -3.60 -5.93
C ASN A 444 14.47 -2.38 -5.41
N LEU A 445 15.36 -2.58 -4.42
CA LEU A 445 16.16 -1.50 -3.84
C LEU A 445 17.19 -0.93 -4.81
N TYR A 446 17.61 -1.72 -5.81
CA TYR A 446 18.54 -1.28 -6.84
C TYR A 446 18.07 -0.02 -7.61
N LYS A 447 16.74 0.20 -7.71
CA LYS A 447 16.14 1.38 -8.34
C LYS A 447 16.23 2.65 -7.48
N LEU A 448 16.49 2.48 -6.18
CA LEU A 448 16.46 3.54 -5.18
C LEU A 448 17.86 3.93 -4.68
N MET A 449 18.92 3.30 -5.19
CA MET A 449 20.28 3.43 -4.66
C MET A 449 20.77 4.88 -4.60
N ASP A 450 20.47 5.67 -5.63
CA ASP A 450 20.89 7.07 -5.75
C ASP A 450 19.93 8.06 -5.06
N ARG A 451 18.78 7.58 -4.55
CA ARG A 451 17.81 8.44 -3.87
C ARG A 451 18.21 8.71 -2.45
N LYS A 452 17.91 9.92 -1.96
CA LYS A 452 18.08 10.23 -0.54
C LYS A 452 17.06 9.48 0.28
N VAL A 453 17.49 8.93 1.42
CA VAL A 453 16.60 8.20 2.34
C VAL A 453 15.44 9.07 2.82
N LYS A 454 15.68 10.38 2.98
CA LYS A 454 14.66 11.38 3.33
C LYS A 454 13.55 11.58 2.30
N GLU A 455 13.81 11.24 1.06
CA GLU A 455 12.89 11.46 -0.08
C GLU A 455 12.10 10.18 -0.41
N LEU A 456 12.34 9.07 0.31
CA LEU A 456 11.62 7.82 0.11
C LEU A 456 10.21 7.87 0.70
N SER A 457 9.24 7.29 0.00
CA SER A 457 7.94 6.96 0.55
C SER A 457 8.04 5.81 1.56
N GLY A 458 7.13 5.80 2.54
CA GLY A 458 7.04 4.75 3.57
C GLY A 458 6.55 3.40 3.06
#